data_AF-A0AAU9NUU4-F1
#
_entry.id   AF-A0AAU9NUU4-F1
#
_cell.length_a   1.000
_cell.length_b   1.000
_cell.length_c   1.000
_cell.angle_alpha   90.00
_cell.angle_beta   90.00
_cell.angle_gamma   90.00
#
_symmetry.space_group_name_H-M   'P 1'
#
loop_
_entity.id
_entity.type
_entity.pdbx_description
1 polymer ?
#
loop_
_entity_poly.entity_id
_entity_poly.type
_entity_poly.pdbx_seq_one_letter_code
_entity_poly.pdbx_strand_id
1 'polypeptide(L)'
;MAPAQLRLVFLTIFLRFIAAQNDGSVSVGASLTTTSDVKPWLSSSGEFAFGFKQVQGNDNFLVSIWYEKIPDKTIFWYPEEGRMVPTGSKVELLRASGVVLTDPQGTEVWRSGSISAVASGFMNDTVMKDPFFMRLLESLAISAPKDAISHPSHIGNTNLEQSVLIPL
;
A
#
# COMPACT_ATOMS: atom_id res chain seq x y z
N MET A 1 7.42 -41.47 22.88
CA MET A 1 6.42 -40.50 22.35
C MET A 1 5.47 -41.27 21.45
N ALA A 2 4.17 -41.34 21.77
CA ALA A 2 3.22 -42.18 21.04
C ALA A 2 2.88 -41.57 19.66
N PRO A 3 2.65 -42.37 18.61
CA PRO A 3 2.32 -41.86 17.27
C PRO A 3 1.05 -40.99 17.23
N ALA A 4 0.13 -41.19 18.17
CA ALA A 4 -1.05 -40.34 18.36
C ALA A 4 -0.71 -38.91 18.80
N GLN A 5 0.33 -38.73 19.62
CA GLN A 5 0.78 -37.42 20.10
C GLN A 5 1.40 -36.61 18.95
N LEU A 6 2.18 -37.26 18.08
CA LEU A 6 2.77 -36.60 16.91
C LEU A 6 1.70 -36.16 15.90
N ARG A 7 0.65 -36.98 15.70
CA ARG A 7 -0.50 -36.64 14.85
C ARG A 7 -1.29 -35.45 15.40
N LEU A 8 -1.51 -35.39 16.72
CA LEU A 8 -2.20 -34.29 17.36
C LEU A 8 -1.41 -32.99 17.23
N VAL A 9 -0.10 -33.03 17.47
CA VAL A 9 0.80 -31.87 17.29
C VAL A 9 0.77 -31.39 15.85
N PHE A 10 0.90 -32.30 14.87
CA PHE A 10 0.85 -31.94 13.45
C PHE A 10 -0.49 -31.32 13.05
N LEU A 11 -1.62 -31.89 13.50
CA LEU A 11 -2.96 -31.35 13.26
C LEU A 11 -3.11 -29.95 13.86
N THR A 12 -2.62 -29.73 15.08
CA THR A 12 -2.67 -28.40 15.70
C THR A 12 -1.83 -27.37 14.94
N ILE A 13 -0.64 -27.73 14.47
CA ILE A 13 0.20 -26.85 13.65
C ILE A 13 -0.49 -26.52 12.32
N PHE A 14 -1.08 -27.53 11.66
CA PHE A 14 -1.83 -27.34 10.41
C PHE A 14 -3.05 -26.44 10.57
N LEU A 15 -3.82 -26.62 11.65
CA LEU A 15 -4.99 -25.79 11.94
C LEU A 15 -4.60 -24.33 12.19
N ARG A 16 -3.48 -24.09 12.89
CA ARG A 16 -2.93 -22.74 13.11
C ARG A 16 -2.47 -22.10 11.81
N PHE A 17 -1.91 -22.89 10.88
CA PHE A 17 -1.47 -22.41 9.57
C PHE A 17 -2.64 -21.97 8.69
N ILE A 18 -3.73 -22.76 8.66
CA ILE A 18 -4.94 -22.41 7.90
C ILE A 18 -5.62 -21.15 8.45
N ALA A 19 -5.64 -20.98 9.78
CA ALA A 19 -6.24 -19.81 10.43
C ALA A 19 -5.42 -18.51 10.29
N ALA A 20 -4.14 -18.60 9.90
CA ALA A 20 -3.25 -17.46 9.74
C ALA A 20 -3.17 -16.94 8.30
N GLN A 21 -4.00 -17.45 7.39
CA GLN A 21 -3.98 -17.02 5.99
C GLN A 21 -4.53 -15.60 5.85
N ASN A 22 -3.66 -14.67 5.46
CA ASN A 22 -4.03 -13.34 5.01
C ASN A 22 -4.69 -13.47 3.63
N ASP A 23 -5.98 -13.15 3.53
CA ASP A 23 -6.65 -13.12 2.22
C ASP A 23 -6.25 -11.89 1.40
N GLY A 24 -5.47 -10.95 1.95
CA GLY A 24 -5.02 -9.73 1.30
C GLY A 24 -6.12 -8.68 1.14
N SER A 25 -7.29 -8.93 1.73
CA SER A 25 -8.44 -8.04 1.66
C SER A 25 -8.39 -7.00 2.79
N VAL A 26 -8.75 -5.78 2.45
CA VAL A 26 -8.87 -4.66 3.38
C VAL A 26 -10.33 -4.27 3.43
N SER A 27 -10.94 -4.37 4.61
CA SER A 27 -12.33 -3.99 4.81
C SER A 27 -12.49 -2.47 4.83
N VAL A 28 -13.64 -1.97 4.36
CA VAL A 28 -14.01 -0.56 4.55
C VAL A 28 -14.01 -0.21 6.04
N GLY A 29 -13.43 0.93 6.41
CA GLY A 29 -13.21 1.37 7.78
C GLY A 29 -11.92 0.82 8.41
N ALA A 30 -11.20 -0.07 7.72
CA ALA A 30 -9.85 -0.43 8.15
C ALA A 30 -8.93 0.79 8.04
N SER A 31 -8.05 0.94 9.02
CA SER A 31 -7.08 2.04 9.05
C SER A 31 -5.73 1.58 9.59
N LEU A 32 -4.69 2.32 9.21
CA LEU A 32 -3.37 2.25 9.82
C LEU A 32 -3.07 3.62 10.41
N THR A 33 -2.41 3.67 11.55
CA THR A 33 -1.93 4.92 12.16
C THR A 33 -0.44 4.81 12.38
N THR A 34 0.29 5.85 11.99
CA THR A 34 1.75 5.94 12.13
C THR A 34 2.14 5.81 13.60
N THR A 35 2.89 4.74 13.88
CA THR A 35 3.50 4.39 15.18
C THR A 35 4.79 3.63 14.88
N SER A 36 5.65 3.40 15.89
CA SER A 36 6.91 2.66 15.72
C SER A 36 6.74 1.24 15.16
N ASP A 37 5.60 0.60 15.44
CA ASP A 37 5.36 -0.82 15.16
C ASP A 37 4.14 -1.03 14.25
N VAL A 38 3.76 -0.02 13.47
CA VAL A 38 2.62 -0.11 12.56
C VAL A 38 2.80 -1.26 11.57
N LYS A 39 1.83 -2.18 11.54
CA LYS A 39 1.83 -3.28 10.59
C LYS A 39 1.18 -2.84 9.29
N PRO A 40 1.80 -3.08 8.13
CA PRO A 40 1.19 -2.74 6.85
C PRO A 40 0.02 -3.67 6.53
N TRP A 41 -0.80 -3.25 5.56
CA TRP A 41 -1.63 -4.20 4.85
C TRP A 41 -0.74 -5.01 3.91
N LEU A 42 -0.91 -6.32 3.92
CA LEU A 42 -0.13 -7.23 3.09
C LEU A 42 -1.00 -7.75 1.96
N SER A 43 -0.41 -7.97 0.79
CA SER A 43 -1.06 -8.74 -0.25
C SER A 43 -1.26 -10.20 0.17
N SER A 44 -2.11 -10.96 -0.53
CA SER A 44 -2.41 -12.35 -0.16
C SER A 44 -1.15 -13.24 -0.16
N SER A 45 -0.18 -12.99 -1.06
CA SER A 45 1.12 -13.66 -1.05
C SER A 45 2.11 -13.16 0.00
N GLY A 46 1.82 -12.00 0.60
CA GLY A 46 2.73 -11.27 1.50
C GLY A 46 3.99 -10.76 0.83
N GLU A 47 4.04 -10.71 -0.51
CA GLU A 47 5.19 -10.15 -1.24
C GLU A 47 5.16 -8.64 -1.32
N PHE A 48 3.96 -8.07 -1.33
CA PHE A 48 3.77 -6.62 -1.39
C PHE A 48 3.08 -6.14 -0.13
N ALA A 49 3.37 -4.90 0.22
CA ALA A 49 2.80 -4.24 1.37
C ALA A 49 2.41 -2.81 1.03
N PHE A 50 1.32 -2.35 1.62
CA PHE A 50 0.83 -0.98 1.58
C PHE A 50 0.74 -0.43 2.99
N GLY A 51 1.13 0.82 3.16
CA GLY A 51 0.98 1.54 4.42
C GLY A 51 2.06 2.58 4.61
N PHE A 52 2.46 2.79 5.85
CA PHE A 52 3.46 3.80 6.21
C PHE A 52 4.87 3.23 6.20
N LYS A 53 5.75 3.88 5.45
CA LYS A 53 7.20 3.66 5.49
C LYS A 53 7.90 4.87 6.07
N GLN A 54 8.71 4.64 7.10
CA GLN A 54 9.58 5.67 7.65
C GLN A 54 10.72 5.93 6.67
N VAL A 55 10.89 7.19 6.25
CA VAL A 55 11.86 7.59 5.21
C VAL A 55 12.96 8.51 5.73
N GLN A 56 12.70 9.29 6.79
CA GLN A 56 13.70 10.20 7.36
C GLN A 56 13.46 10.46 8.86
N GLY A 57 14.49 10.28 9.68
CA GLY A 57 14.38 10.49 11.13
C GLY A 57 13.28 9.63 11.74
N ASN A 58 12.75 10.02 12.90
CA ASN A 58 11.77 9.21 13.65
C ASN A 58 10.30 9.65 13.44
N ASP A 59 10.08 10.74 12.70
CA ASP A 59 8.76 11.38 12.62
C ASP A 59 8.37 11.77 11.19
N ASN A 60 8.94 11.12 10.17
CA ASN A 60 8.53 11.32 8.78
C ASN A 60 8.21 10.00 8.13
N PHE A 61 6.91 9.82 7.87
CA PHE A 61 6.35 8.64 7.22
C PHE A 61 5.82 8.99 5.84
N LEU A 62 5.97 8.05 4.91
CA LEU A 62 5.44 8.11 3.57
C LEU A 62 4.42 6.99 3.39
N VAL A 63 3.22 7.31 2.93
CA VAL A 63 2.29 6.28 2.43
C VAL A 63 2.86 5.74 1.13
N SER A 64 3.04 4.43 1.05
CA SER A 64 3.75 3.80 -0.07
C SER A 64 3.35 2.35 -0.26
N ILE A 65 3.79 1.80 -1.40
CA ILE A 65 3.81 0.37 -1.67
C ILE A 65 5.25 -0.08 -1.88
N TRP A 66 5.59 -1.20 -1.26
CA TRP A 66 6.93 -1.77 -1.31
C TRP A 66 6.89 -3.31 -1.39
N TYR A 67 8.04 -3.88 -1.75
CA TYR A 67 8.23 -5.33 -1.69
C TYR A 67 8.62 -5.74 -0.26
N GLU A 68 7.78 -6.49 0.44
CA GLU A 68 7.90 -6.77 1.87
C GLU A 68 8.97 -7.83 2.19
N LYS A 69 9.24 -8.75 1.26
CA LYS A 69 10.16 -9.87 1.51
C LYS A 69 11.63 -9.56 1.27
N ILE A 70 11.98 -8.37 0.78
CA ILE A 70 13.39 -7.94 0.70
C ILE A 70 13.76 -7.11 1.93
N PRO A 71 14.97 -7.28 2.50
CA PRO A 71 15.40 -6.56 3.70
C PRO A 71 15.29 -5.04 3.59
N ASP A 72 15.65 -4.48 2.43
CA ASP A 72 15.65 -3.04 2.20
C ASP A 72 14.23 -2.47 2.04
N LYS A 73 13.22 -3.34 1.85
CA LYS A 73 11.80 -2.98 1.67
C LYS A 73 11.63 -1.86 0.65
N THR A 74 12.19 -2.07 -0.55
CA THR A 74 12.25 -1.08 -1.62
C THR A 74 10.87 -0.58 -1.99
N ILE A 75 10.69 0.74 -1.87
CA ILE A 75 9.49 1.45 -2.30
C ILE A 75 9.53 1.56 -3.83
N PHE A 76 8.46 1.14 -4.49
CA PHE A 76 8.31 1.32 -5.94
C PHE A 76 7.13 2.22 -6.31
N TRP A 77 6.28 2.57 -5.34
CA TRP A 77 5.22 3.55 -5.52
C TRP A 77 4.94 4.35 -4.25
N TYR A 78 4.68 5.64 -4.44
CA TYR A 78 4.15 6.56 -3.44
C TYR A 78 3.33 7.64 -4.18
N PRO A 79 2.40 8.34 -3.52
CA PRO A 79 1.63 9.39 -4.17
C PRO A 79 2.54 10.58 -4.52
N GLU A 80 2.47 11.08 -5.76
CA GLU A 80 3.31 12.20 -6.24
C GLU A 80 3.07 13.50 -5.44
N GLU A 81 1.81 13.80 -5.12
CA GLU A 81 1.43 14.91 -4.23
C GLU A 81 1.48 14.52 -2.74
N GLY A 82 1.84 13.26 -2.44
CA GLY A 82 1.90 12.71 -1.09
C GLY A 82 3.05 13.34 -0.31
N ARG A 83 2.69 14.13 0.70
CA ARG A 83 3.67 14.70 1.63
C ARG A 83 4.10 13.66 2.66
N MET A 84 5.31 13.84 3.20
CA MET A 84 5.69 13.15 4.43
C MET A 84 4.75 13.61 5.55
N VAL A 85 4.31 12.66 6.35
CA VAL A 85 3.38 12.89 7.45
C VAL A 85 4.01 12.50 8.78
N PRO A 86 3.67 13.19 9.88
CA PRO A 86 4.21 12.89 11.20
C PRO A 86 3.53 11.68 11.84
N THR A 87 4.08 11.23 12.97
CA THR A 87 3.47 10.24 13.87
C THR A 87 2.07 10.67 14.28
N GLY A 88 1.13 9.72 14.37
CA GLY A 88 -0.29 9.96 14.61
C GLY A 88 -1.13 10.19 13.35
N SER A 89 -0.50 10.35 12.18
CA SER A 89 -1.19 10.38 10.89
C SER A 89 -1.83 9.03 10.56
N LYS A 90 -2.98 9.07 9.89
CA LYS A 90 -3.83 7.89 9.66
C LYS A 90 -4.19 7.74 8.20
N VAL A 91 -4.07 6.52 7.69
CA VAL A 91 -4.64 6.12 6.39
C VAL A 91 -5.85 5.23 6.63
N GLU A 92 -6.94 5.46 5.90
CA GLU A 92 -8.20 4.75 6.08
C GLU A 92 -8.85 4.43 4.73
N LEU A 93 -9.44 3.24 4.62
CA LEU A 93 -10.22 2.86 3.45
C LEU A 93 -11.69 3.24 3.64
N LEU A 94 -12.15 4.23 2.90
CA LEU A 94 -13.51 4.77 2.98
C LEU A 94 -14.35 4.37 1.76
N ARG A 95 -15.62 4.01 2.01
CA ARG A 95 -16.55 3.53 0.97
C ARG A 95 -16.68 4.47 -0.23
N ALA A 96 -16.74 5.79 -0.01
CA ALA A 96 -17.01 6.76 -1.07
C ALA A 96 -15.77 7.51 -1.56
N SER A 97 -14.60 7.25 -0.96
CA SER A 97 -13.41 8.09 -1.15
C SER A 97 -12.12 7.29 -1.34
N GLY A 98 -12.23 5.95 -1.44
CA GLY A 98 -11.07 5.11 -1.57
C GLY A 98 -10.16 5.23 -0.35
N VAL A 99 -8.86 5.32 -0.59
CA VAL A 99 -7.86 5.49 0.46
C VAL A 99 -7.74 6.97 0.77
N VAL A 100 -7.87 7.33 2.04
CA VAL A 100 -7.74 8.71 2.53
C VAL A 100 -6.63 8.76 3.57
N LEU A 101 -5.71 9.70 3.39
CA LEU A 101 -4.63 10.00 4.32
C LEU A 101 -4.95 11.30 5.07
N THR A 102 -4.85 11.24 6.39
CA THR A 102 -5.08 12.36 7.30
C THR A 102 -3.87 12.60 8.20
N ASP A 103 -3.62 13.86 8.52
CA ASP A 103 -2.65 14.27 9.54
C ASP A 103 -3.18 13.97 10.96
N PRO A 104 -2.36 14.15 12.03
CA PRO A 104 -2.80 13.89 13.40
C PRO A 104 -3.97 14.77 13.87
N GLN A 105 -4.23 15.88 13.19
CA GLN A 105 -5.32 16.81 13.46
C GLN A 105 -6.62 16.39 12.74
N GLY A 106 -6.54 15.37 11.88
CA GLY A 106 -7.66 14.87 11.07
C GLY A 106 -7.84 15.62 9.76
N THR A 107 -6.92 16.51 9.39
CA THR A 107 -6.93 17.18 8.09
C THR A 107 -6.57 16.17 7.01
N GLU A 108 -7.38 16.10 5.96
CA GLU A 108 -7.02 15.31 4.80
C GLU A 108 -5.83 15.92 4.07
N VAL A 109 -4.80 15.11 3.84
CA VAL A 109 -3.60 15.52 3.11
C VAL A 109 -3.52 14.89 1.72
N TRP A 110 -4.21 13.76 1.51
CA TRP A 110 -4.26 13.07 0.22
C TRP A 110 -5.43 12.07 0.15
N ARG A 111 -5.94 11.80 -1.05
CA ARG A 111 -6.89 10.70 -1.33
C ARG A 111 -6.62 10.05 -2.69
N SER A 112 -6.97 8.77 -2.85
CA SER A 112 -6.83 8.06 -4.14
C SER A 112 -7.91 8.41 -5.18
N GLY A 113 -8.96 9.15 -4.80
CA GLY A 113 -9.95 9.74 -5.71
C GLY A 113 -11.40 9.47 -5.30
N SER A 114 -12.36 10.00 -6.07
CA SER A 114 -13.80 9.77 -5.83
C SER A 114 -14.25 8.48 -6.52
N ILE A 115 -14.54 7.45 -5.74
CA ILE A 115 -15.01 6.14 -6.21
C ILE A 115 -16.48 6.00 -5.80
N SER A 116 -17.34 5.55 -6.73
CA SER A 116 -18.79 5.50 -6.52
C SER A 116 -19.22 4.59 -5.37
N ALA A 117 -18.52 3.48 -5.14
CA ALA A 117 -18.59 2.67 -3.91
C ALA A 117 -17.45 1.63 -3.86
N VAL A 118 -16.65 1.67 -2.81
CA VAL A 118 -15.68 0.63 -2.46
C VAL A 118 -16.34 -0.40 -1.54
N ALA A 119 -16.28 -1.67 -1.93
CA ALA A 119 -16.75 -2.79 -1.09
C ALA A 119 -15.61 -3.31 -0.19
N SER A 120 -14.40 -3.38 -0.74
CA SER A 120 -13.16 -3.75 -0.06
C SER A 120 -11.97 -3.31 -0.92
N GLY A 121 -10.79 -3.26 -0.31
CA GLY A 121 -9.50 -3.06 -0.98
C GLY A 121 -8.76 -4.38 -1.16
N PHE A 122 -7.98 -4.50 -2.24
CA PHE A 122 -7.14 -5.67 -2.49
C PHE A 122 -5.86 -5.29 -3.24
N MET A 123 -4.72 -5.86 -2.82
CA MET A 123 -3.46 -5.78 -3.59
C MET A 123 -3.32 -7.00 -4.50
N ASN A 124 -3.47 -6.78 -5.81
CA ASN A 124 -3.38 -7.85 -6.79
C ASN A 124 -1.93 -8.18 -7.16
N ASP A 125 -1.42 -9.24 -6.55
CA ASP A 125 -0.06 -9.77 -6.77
C ASP A 125 0.26 -10.05 -8.24
N THR A 126 -0.72 -10.52 -9.03
CA THR A 126 -0.50 -10.87 -10.43
C THR A 126 -0.18 -9.63 -11.25
N VAL A 127 -0.86 -8.52 -10.97
CA VAL A 127 -0.60 -7.25 -11.64
C VAL A 127 0.73 -6.65 -11.16
N MET A 128 1.01 -6.70 -9.86
CA MET A 128 2.27 -6.18 -9.31
C MET A 128 3.51 -6.97 -9.78
N LYS A 129 3.34 -8.22 -10.17
CA LYS A 129 4.42 -9.05 -10.76
C LYS A 129 4.51 -8.95 -12.27
N ASP A 130 3.51 -8.36 -12.92
CA ASP A 130 3.49 -8.27 -14.36
C ASP A 130 4.66 -7.40 -14.84
N PRO A 131 5.62 -7.94 -15.62
CA PRO A 131 6.80 -7.18 -16.02
C PRO A 131 6.45 -5.97 -16.88
N PHE A 132 5.29 -5.96 -17.55
CA PHE A 132 4.84 -4.82 -18.34
C PHE A 132 4.25 -3.73 -17.45
N PHE A 133 3.49 -4.09 -16.41
CA PHE A 133 3.03 -3.17 -15.37
C PHE A 133 4.19 -2.57 -14.58
N MET A 134 5.18 -3.39 -14.21
CA MET A 134 6.40 -2.91 -13.54
C MET A 134 7.22 -2.00 -14.46
N ARG A 135 7.37 -2.33 -15.76
CA ARG A 135 8.00 -1.43 -16.74
C ARG A 135 7.19 -0.16 -16.99
N LEU A 136 5.87 -0.21 -16.89
CA LEU A 136 5.00 0.97 -17.01
C LEU A 136 5.16 1.88 -15.80
N LEU A 137 5.20 1.32 -14.58
CA LEU A 137 5.51 2.05 -13.36
C LEU A 137 6.93 2.65 -13.39
N GLU A 138 7.92 1.88 -13.84
CA GLU A 138 9.28 2.37 -14.06
C GLU A 138 9.32 3.45 -15.15
N SER A 139 8.62 3.28 -16.27
CA SER A 139 8.57 4.28 -17.36
C SER A 139 7.87 5.57 -16.93
N LEU A 140 6.87 5.51 -16.04
CA LEU A 140 6.23 6.68 -15.43
C LEU A 140 7.14 7.33 -14.38
N ALA A 141 7.89 6.55 -13.62
CA ALA A 141 8.88 7.05 -12.67
C ALA A 141 10.15 7.63 -13.35
N ILE A 142 10.47 7.17 -14.57
CA ILE A 142 11.63 7.58 -15.37
C ILE A 142 11.31 8.76 -16.31
N SER A 143 10.03 9.03 -16.62
CA SER A 143 9.64 10.22 -17.40
C SER A 143 9.58 11.51 -16.57
N ALA A 144 9.68 11.43 -15.24
CA ALA A 144 9.96 12.59 -14.41
C ALA A 144 11.48 12.90 -14.46
N PRO A 145 11.90 14.05 -15.03
CA PRO A 145 13.29 14.45 -14.96
C PRO A 145 13.66 14.64 -13.49
N LYS A 146 14.81 14.10 -13.05
CA LYS A 146 15.40 14.32 -11.71
C LYS A 146 15.61 15.81 -11.38
N ASP A 147 15.42 16.69 -12.35
CA ASP A 147 15.78 18.10 -12.34
C ASP A 147 14.53 19.01 -12.41
N ALA A 148 13.31 18.45 -12.46
CA ALA A 148 12.08 19.25 -12.57
C ALA A 148 11.63 19.91 -11.24
N ILE A 149 12.51 20.00 -10.23
CA ILE A 149 12.33 20.89 -9.07
C ILE A 149 12.69 22.33 -9.51
N SER A 150 11.89 22.90 -10.40
CA SER A 150 11.65 24.34 -10.53
C SER A 150 10.52 24.58 -11.54
N HIS A 151 9.50 25.31 -11.12
CA HIS A 151 8.36 25.81 -11.92
C HIS A 151 8.75 26.19 -13.37
N PRO A 152 7.92 25.90 -14.39
CA PRO A 152 6.82 26.82 -14.72
C PRO A 152 5.54 26.24 -15.35
N SER A 153 4.50 27.06 -15.20
CA SER A 153 3.20 27.21 -15.87
C SER A 153 2.88 26.56 -17.25
N HIS A 154 1.62 26.10 -17.33
CA HIS A 154 0.65 26.17 -18.44
C HIS A 154 0.66 25.12 -19.59
N ILE A 155 -0.37 24.26 -19.53
CA ILE A 155 -1.24 23.63 -20.56
C ILE A 155 -0.63 22.69 -21.63
N GLY A 156 -1.22 21.49 -21.69
CA GLY A 156 -1.17 20.56 -22.84
C GLY A 156 -1.97 19.27 -22.61
N ASN A 157 -3.27 19.35 -22.83
CA ASN A 157 -4.30 18.30 -22.85
C ASN A 157 -4.14 17.27 -23.99
N THR A 158 -4.09 15.97 -23.69
CA THR A 158 -4.59 14.90 -24.58
C THR A 158 -5.04 13.65 -23.81
N ASN A 159 -6.30 13.28 -24.01
CA ASN A 159 -6.96 12.05 -23.58
C ASN A 159 -6.31 10.80 -24.19
N LEU A 160 -5.99 9.78 -23.38
CA LEU A 160 -5.94 8.37 -23.79
C LEU A 160 -6.33 7.44 -22.62
N GLU A 161 -7.47 6.77 -22.79
CA GLU A 161 -7.87 5.45 -22.29
C GLU A 161 -7.73 5.14 -20.78
N GLN A 162 -8.90 5.14 -20.14
CA GLN A 162 -9.17 4.77 -18.76
C GLN A 162 -8.85 3.29 -18.48
N SER A 163 -7.71 3.04 -17.87
CA SER A 163 -7.49 1.88 -17.00
C SER A 163 -6.86 2.40 -15.71
N VAL A 164 -7.70 2.97 -14.84
CA VAL A 164 -7.26 3.36 -13.49
C VAL A 164 -7.15 2.09 -12.68
N LEU A 165 -6.00 1.44 -12.80
CA LEU A 165 -5.54 0.46 -11.84
C LEU A 165 -5.21 1.26 -10.58
N ILE A 166 -6.10 1.24 -9.60
CA ILE A 166 -5.86 1.84 -8.30
C ILE A 166 -4.94 0.85 -7.57
N PRO A 167 -3.65 1.15 -7.38
CA PRO A 167 -2.87 0.38 -6.45
C PRO A 167 -3.23 0.92 -5.06
N LEU A 168 -4.42 0.57 -4.56
CA LEU A 168 -5.03 1.07 -3.31
C LEU A 168 -4.73 2.53 -2.91
#